data_AF-A0A1A8V8F5-F1
#
_entry.id   AF-A0A1A8V8F5-F1
#
_cell.length_a   1.000
_cell.length_b   1.000
_cell.length_c   1.000
_cell.angle_alpha   90.00
_cell.angle_beta   90.00
_cell.angle_gamma   90.00
#
_symmetry.space_group_name_H-M   'P 1'
#
loop_
_entity.id
_entity.type
_entity.pdbx_description
1 polymer ?
#
loop_
_entity_poly.entity_id
_entity_poly.type
_entity_poly.pdbx_seq_one_letter_code
_entity_poly.pdbx_strand_id
1 'polypeptide(L)'
;GLRTSGISSRLIESKLRGNKISQATKKKTFFPSSAAAGQKILLISADLFISSHILKVSIAMSKAATLKISSASSVKVENFCQSLYQEAENLFSSFVPQKIIQLDALLRDDALSITDMSSLQAPLDIPIPDPPSPEDEEMETDKNGDDEKKKKKAPKCGFIKGNEKIMILLDRVKPEIVCLRETIIVVSSWIQHLIPKIEDGNDFGVAIQEKILERITAVKTKVDGFQTNINKYFSERGDAVAKASKDTHVMDYRSLVHEKDGAAYSDIRVIVLDIRGFYAELYDIINKNLEKVINPKGEEKPSMY
;
A
#
# COMPACT_ATOMS: atom_id res chain seq x y z
N GLY A 1 -26.64 40.94 -44.41
CA GLY A 1 -25.98 40.20 -45.50
C GLY A 1 -25.24 39.01 -44.93
N LEU A 2 -25.38 37.86 -45.58
CA LEU A 2 -24.99 36.50 -45.18
C LEU A 2 -23.46 36.20 -45.15
N ARG A 3 -23.07 35.35 -44.17
CA ARG A 3 -22.26 34.08 -44.27
C ARG A 3 -20.74 34.19 -44.63
N THR A 4 -19.80 33.33 -44.20
CA THR A 4 -19.77 31.94 -43.68
C THR A 4 -18.35 31.51 -43.19
N SER A 5 -18.30 30.34 -42.52
CA SER A 5 -17.16 29.39 -42.29
C SER A 5 -16.27 29.65 -41.06
N GLY A 6 -15.84 28.66 -40.27
CA GLY A 6 -16.05 27.22 -40.28
C GLY A 6 -15.08 26.51 -39.31
N ILE A 7 -15.67 25.74 -38.38
CA ILE A 7 -15.23 24.46 -37.81
C ILE A 7 -14.03 24.43 -36.83
N SER A 8 -14.39 24.11 -35.58
CA SER A 8 -13.57 23.93 -34.38
C SER A 8 -13.04 22.50 -34.22
N SER A 9 -11.82 22.45 -33.68
CA SER A 9 -11.03 21.38 -33.07
C SER A 9 -11.61 19.96 -32.96
N ARG A 10 -10.96 19.04 -33.68
CA ARG A 10 -10.74 17.65 -33.26
C ARG A 10 -9.48 17.65 -32.39
N LEU A 11 -9.52 17.06 -31.20
CA LEU A 11 -8.68 15.92 -30.78
C LEU A 11 -8.86 15.67 -29.26
N ILE A 12 -8.96 14.40 -28.90
CA ILE A 12 -8.80 13.80 -27.57
C ILE A 12 -9.96 14.01 -26.58
N GLU A 13 -10.88 13.04 -26.53
CA GLU A 13 -11.07 12.20 -25.34
C GLU A 13 -12.07 11.08 -25.65
N SER A 14 -11.62 9.84 -25.46
CA SER A 14 -12.42 8.63 -25.65
C SER A 14 -12.48 7.85 -24.35
N LYS A 15 -13.66 7.25 -24.12
CA LYS A 15 -14.00 6.10 -23.26
C LYS A 15 -14.51 6.41 -21.85
N LEU A 16 -15.79 6.77 -21.81
CA LEU A 16 -16.72 6.19 -20.84
C LEU A 16 -17.85 5.47 -21.62
N ARG A 17 -17.95 4.16 -21.42
CA ARG A 17 -19.01 3.29 -21.94
C ARG A 17 -20.07 3.13 -20.85
N GLY A 18 -21.33 3.39 -21.20
CA GLY A 18 -22.49 3.02 -20.40
C GLY A 18 -23.74 3.11 -21.25
N ASN A 19 -24.22 1.97 -21.74
CA ASN A 19 -25.35 1.86 -22.67
C ASN A 19 -26.60 1.38 -21.91
N LYS A 20 -27.66 2.20 -21.90
CA LYS A 20 -29.04 1.83 -21.54
C LYS A 20 -29.90 2.15 -22.77
N ILE A 21 -30.68 1.19 -23.26
CA ILE A 21 -31.80 1.47 -24.17
C ILE A 21 -33.02 0.65 -23.75
N SER A 22 -34.14 1.36 -23.60
CA SER A 22 -35.48 0.87 -23.34
C SER A 22 -36.35 1.00 -24.60
N GLN A 23 -37.17 -0.04 -24.79
CA GLN A 23 -38.49 -0.18 -25.43
C GLN A 23 -39.05 0.88 -26.41
N ALA A 24 -39.58 0.38 -27.53
CA ALA A 24 -40.72 0.98 -28.22
C ALA A 24 -41.65 -0.09 -28.84
N THR A 25 -42.92 -0.04 -28.47
CA THR A 25 -44.07 -0.84 -28.92
C THR A 25 -44.60 -0.43 -30.30
N LYS A 26 -45.04 -1.40 -31.13
CA LYS A 26 -46.03 -1.18 -32.20
C LYS A 26 -47.06 -2.30 -32.27
N LYS A 27 -48.34 -1.93 -32.18
CA LYS A 27 -49.53 -2.78 -32.39
C LYS A 27 -49.73 -3.09 -33.87
N LYS A 28 -50.09 -4.34 -34.20
CA LYS A 28 -50.84 -4.71 -35.42
C LYS A 28 -51.84 -5.81 -35.07
N THR A 29 -53.09 -5.60 -35.46
CA THR A 29 -54.25 -6.49 -35.29
C THR A 29 -54.40 -7.43 -36.51
N PHE A 30 -54.72 -8.71 -36.29
CA PHE A 30 -55.37 -9.58 -37.29
C PHE A 30 -56.13 -10.75 -36.60
N PHE A 31 -57.27 -11.17 -37.17
CA PHE A 31 -58.24 -12.17 -36.69
C PHE A 31 -57.76 -13.64 -36.86
N PRO A 32 -58.45 -14.67 -36.27
CA PRO A 32 -57.84 -15.92 -35.79
C PRO A 32 -58.00 -17.14 -36.73
N SER A 33 -57.19 -18.19 -36.51
CA SER A 33 -57.41 -19.56 -37.04
C SER A 33 -57.05 -20.64 -36.01
N SER A 34 -57.82 -21.72 -36.05
CA SER A 34 -58.01 -22.81 -35.09
C SER A 34 -56.85 -23.83 -35.08
N ALA A 35 -55.88 -23.67 -34.17
CA ALA A 35 -54.86 -24.71 -33.88
C ALA A 35 -54.37 -24.73 -32.40
N ALA A 36 -55.04 -24.05 -31.47
CA ALA A 36 -54.51 -23.77 -30.13
C ALA A 36 -54.92 -24.77 -29.01
N ALA A 37 -55.61 -25.87 -29.33
CA ALA A 37 -56.12 -26.79 -28.31
C ALA A 37 -55.18 -27.97 -27.99
N GLY A 38 -54.39 -28.45 -28.96
CA GLY A 38 -53.52 -29.62 -28.79
C GLY A 38 -52.20 -29.36 -28.05
N GLN A 39 -51.62 -28.16 -28.17
CA GLN A 39 -50.36 -27.81 -27.49
C GLN A 39 -50.52 -27.50 -25.99
N LYS A 40 -51.73 -27.17 -25.51
CA LYS A 40 -51.94 -26.77 -24.11
C LYS A 40 -51.89 -27.93 -23.12
N ILE A 41 -52.17 -29.16 -23.55
CA ILE A 41 -52.22 -30.32 -22.63
C ILE A 41 -50.82 -30.87 -22.32
N LEU A 42 -49.87 -30.82 -23.26
CA LEU A 42 -48.49 -31.26 -23.01
C LEU A 42 -47.71 -30.30 -22.09
N LEU A 43 -47.97 -28.99 -22.19
CA LEU A 43 -47.30 -27.97 -21.35
C LEU A 43 -47.71 -28.08 -19.87
N ILE A 44 -48.99 -28.36 -19.59
CA ILE A 44 -49.48 -28.48 -18.20
C ILE A 44 -48.87 -29.71 -17.49
N SER A 45 -48.64 -30.81 -18.21
CA SER A 45 -48.04 -32.03 -17.62
C SER A 45 -46.54 -31.85 -17.30
N ALA A 46 -45.81 -31.11 -18.14
CA ALA A 46 -44.40 -30.79 -17.90
C ALA A 46 -44.21 -29.82 -16.71
N ASP A 47 -45.09 -28.83 -16.56
CA ASP A 47 -45.05 -27.88 -15.45
C ASP A 47 -45.36 -28.53 -14.09
N LEU A 48 -46.26 -29.52 -14.04
CA LEU A 48 -46.54 -30.30 -12.84
C LEU A 48 -45.37 -31.23 -12.44
N PHE A 49 -44.64 -31.78 -13.41
CA PHE A 49 -43.49 -32.64 -13.14
C PHE A 49 -42.26 -31.86 -12.67
N ILE A 50 -42.02 -30.68 -13.25
CA ILE A 50 -40.97 -29.75 -12.83
C ILE A 50 -41.28 -29.19 -11.43
N SER A 51 -42.54 -28.84 -11.14
CA SER A 51 -42.94 -28.37 -9.82
C SER A 51 -42.76 -29.44 -8.72
N SER A 52 -43.07 -30.72 -9.01
CA SER A 52 -42.83 -31.82 -8.06
C SER A 52 -41.34 -32.11 -7.82
N HIS A 53 -40.50 -32.01 -8.85
CA HIS A 53 -39.04 -32.17 -8.70
C HIS A 53 -38.40 -30.97 -7.99
N ILE A 54 -38.81 -29.74 -8.29
CA ILE A 54 -38.35 -28.54 -7.57
C ILE A 54 -38.79 -28.59 -6.09
N LEU A 55 -40.00 -29.09 -5.80
CA LEU A 55 -40.47 -29.26 -4.43
C LEU A 55 -39.71 -30.37 -3.69
N LYS A 56 -39.37 -31.50 -4.36
CA LYS A 56 -38.53 -32.57 -3.78
C LYS A 56 -37.07 -32.14 -3.58
N VAL A 57 -36.52 -31.33 -4.47
CA VAL A 57 -35.16 -30.77 -4.34
C VAL A 57 -35.10 -29.67 -3.27
N SER A 58 -36.16 -28.90 -3.10
CA SER A 58 -36.28 -27.89 -2.04
C SER A 58 -36.42 -28.52 -0.63
N ILE A 59 -37.05 -29.70 -0.52
CA ILE A 59 -37.13 -30.45 0.75
C ILE A 59 -35.79 -31.12 1.13
N ALA A 60 -34.87 -31.35 0.17
CA ALA A 60 -33.58 -31.98 0.43
C ALA A 60 -32.45 -31.00 0.82
N MET A 61 -32.69 -29.69 0.81
CA MET A 61 -31.69 -28.65 1.08
C MET A 61 -32.12 -27.75 2.25
N SER A 62 -32.25 -28.34 3.44
CA SER A 62 -32.27 -27.60 4.71
C SER A 62 -31.92 -28.52 5.87
N LYS A 63 -30.73 -29.15 5.83
CA LYS A 63 -30.02 -29.39 7.09
C LYS A 63 -29.45 -28.04 7.49
N ALA A 64 -30.15 -27.34 8.39
CA ALA A 64 -29.62 -26.15 9.04
C ALA A 64 -28.26 -26.54 9.65
N ALA A 65 -27.18 -26.11 9.01
CA ALA A 65 -25.83 -26.33 9.50
C ALA A 65 -25.67 -25.48 10.77
N THR A 66 -26.07 -26.04 11.91
CA THR A 66 -25.95 -25.37 13.20
C THR A 66 -24.52 -25.57 13.65
N LEU A 67 -23.67 -24.57 13.43
CA LEU A 67 -22.31 -24.55 13.95
C LEU A 67 -22.39 -24.43 15.48
N LYS A 68 -22.07 -25.52 16.20
CA LYS A 68 -21.98 -25.49 17.67
C LYS A 68 -20.57 -25.07 18.08
N ILE A 69 -20.43 -23.84 18.53
CA ILE A 69 -19.21 -23.35 19.15
C ILE A 69 -19.20 -23.83 20.60
N SER A 70 -18.12 -24.46 21.05
CA SER A 70 -18.01 -24.90 22.45
C SER A 70 -17.88 -23.68 23.37
N SER A 71 -18.46 -23.74 24.58
CA SER A 71 -18.35 -22.65 25.56
C SER A 71 -16.89 -22.32 25.89
N ALA A 72 -16.06 -23.35 26.05
CA ALA A 72 -14.62 -23.20 26.28
C ALA A 72 -13.90 -22.49 25.12
N SER A 73 -14.30 -22.74 23.87
CA SER A 73 -13.78 -22.02 22.70
C SER A 73 -14.23 -20.56 22.69
N SER A 74 -15.49 -20.29 23.02
CA SER A 74 -16.05 -18.94 23.08
C SER A 74 -15.30 -18.06 24.09
N VAL A 75 -15.07 -18.58 25.30
CA VAL A 75 -14.35 -17.85 26.36
C VAL A 75 -12.92 -17.48 25.94
N LYS A 76 -12.23 -18.37 25.22
CA LYS A 76 -10.87 -18.07 24.73
C LYS A 76 -10.85 -16.88 23.77
N VAL A 77 -11.82 -16.80 22.86
CA VAL A 77 -11.93 -15.69 21.90
C VAL A 77 -12.35 -14.41 22.61
N GLU A 78 -13.29 -14.50 23.55
CA GLU A 78 -13.73 -13.36 24.35
C GLU A 78 -12.59 -12.73 25.16
N ASN A 79 -11.76 -13.55 25.80
CA ASN A 79 -10.56 -13.07 26.51
C ASN A 79 -9.57 -12.36 25.57
N PHE A 80 -9.40 -12.85 24.35
CA PHE A 80 -8.59 -12.19 23.33
C PHE A 80 -9.19 -10.83 22.95
N CYS A 81 -10.51 -10.75 22.70
CA CYS A 81 -11.19 -9.49 22.41
C CYS A 81 -11.05 -8.48 23.54
N GLN A 82 -11.22 -8.90 24.80
CA GLN A 82 -11.03 -8.05 25.97
C GLN A 82 -9.58 -7.52 26.07
N SER A 83 -8.60 -8.39 25.81
CA SER A 83 -7.18 -8.00 25.80
C SER A 83 -6.90 -6.97 24.69
N LEU A 84 -7.46 -7.19 23.50
CA LEU A 84 -7.36 -6.27 22.37
C LEU A 84 -7.97 -4.89 22.68
N TYR A 85 -9.09 -4.87 23.42
CA TYR A 85 -9.77 -3.63 23.79
C TYR A 85 -8.93 -2.84 24.81
N GLN A 86 -8.37 -3.53 25.81
CA GLN A 86 -7.47 -2.91 26.77
C GLN A 86 -6.20 -2.37 26.11
N GLU A 87 -5.66 -3.11 25.14
CA GLU A 87 -4.51 -2.69 24.35
C GLU A 87 -4.83 -1.42 23.55
N ALA A 88 -5.98 -1.38 22.85
CA ALA A 88 -6.43 -0.20 22.13
C ALA A 88 -6.63 1.02 23.04
N GLU A 89 -7.21 0.83 24.22
CA GLU A 89 -7.36 1.91 25.21
C GLU A 89 -6.00 2.45 25.66
N ASN A 90 -5.05 1.58 25.99
CA ASN A 90 -3.69 1.97 26.35
C ASN A 90 -2.96 2.66 25.20
N LEU A 91 -3.21 2.22 23.96
CA LEU A 91 -2.64 2.82 22.75
C LEU A 91 -3.02 4.30 22.66
N PHE A 92 -4.31 4.62 22.73
CA PHE A 92 -4.76 6.01 22.57
C PHE A 92 -4.58 6.84 23.84
N SER A 93 -4.73 6.29 25.04
CA SER A 93 -4.61 7.06 26.28
C SER A 93 -3.16 7.42 26.64
N SER A 94 -2.18 6.61 26.25
CA SER A 94 -0.78 6.79 26.66
C SER A 94 0.21 6.67 25.50
N PHE A 95 0.22 5.53 24.81
CA PHE A 95 1.32 5.18 23.91
C PHE A 95 1.44 6.11 22.71
N VAL A 96 0.34 6.38 21.99
CA VAL A 96 0.34 7.24 20.80
C VAL A 96 0.76 8.67 21.12
N PRO A 97 0.19 9.36 22.15
CA PRO A 97 0.68 10.67 22.57
C PRO A 97 2.17 10.69 22.91
N GLN A 98 2.67 9.69 23.65
CA GLN A 98 4.08 9.57 23.99
C GLN A 98 4.96 9.37 22.75
N LYS A 99 4.53 8.51 21.81
CA LYS A 99 5.24 8.26 20.55
C LYS A 99 5.38 9.51 19.70
N ILE A 100 4.34 10.34 19.62
CA ILE A 100 4.40 11.61 18.89
C ILE A 100 5.52 12.51 19.46
N ILE A 101 5.60 12.64 20.79
CA ILE A 101 6.64 13.44 21.47
C ILE A 101 8.03 12.84 21.24
N GLN A 102 8.17 11.53 21.34
CA GLN A 102 9.45 10.83 21.09
C GLN A 102 9.94 11.04 19.65
N LEU A 103 9.06 10.92 18.66
CA LEU A 103 9.40 11.14 17.25
C LEU A 103 9.70 12.60 16.96
N ASP A 104 9.04 13.53 17.65
CA ASP A 104 9.36 14.95 17.55
C ASP A 104 10.76 15.25 18.10
N ALA A 105 11.14 14.65 19.24
CA ALA A 105 12.48 14.75 19.78
C ALA A 105 13.53 14.11 18.83
N LEU A 106 13.21 12.95 18.25
CA LEU A 106 14.06 12.29 17.26
C LEU A 106 14.32 13.20 16.03
N LEU A 107 13.32 13.94 15.56
CA LEU A 107 13.46 14.86 14.44
C LEU A 107 14.29 16.12 14.74
N ARG A 108 14.49 16.45 16.02
CA ARG A 108 15.35 17.55 16.48
C ARG A 108 16.78 17.12 16.78
N ASP A 109 17.03 15.81 16.78
CA ASP A 109 18.37 15.24 16.95
C ASP A 109 19.29 15.73 15.83
N ASP A 110 20.55 16.04 16.17
CA ASP A 110 21.54 16.55 15.22
C ASP A 110 21.74 15.60 14.04
N ALA A 111 21.61 14.29 14.27
CA ALA A 111 21.76 13.28 13.21
C ALA A 111 20.64 13.35 12.16
N LEU A 112 19.46 13.89 12.49
CA LEU A 112 18.31 14.08 11.58
C LEU A 112 18.05 15.55 11.22
N SER A 113 18.96 16.44 11.63
CA SER A 113 18.89 17.90 11.42
C SER A 113 20.08 18.45 10.64
N ILE A 114 20.77 17.60 9.89
CA ILE A 114 21.88 17.98 9.00
C ILE A 114 21.36 18.91 7.89
N THR A 115 21.94 20.09 7.81
CA THR A 115 21.65 21.11 6.78
C THR A 115 22.65 21.05 5.62
N ASP A 116 23.91 20.75 5.92
CA ASP A 116 24.97 20.57 4.94
C ASP A 116 25.13 19.09 4.56
N MET A 117 24.62 18.72 3.39
CA MET A 117 24.68 17.36 2.87
C MET A 117 26.10 16.89 2.56
N SER A 118 27.07 17.80 2.38
CA SER A 118 28.46 17.42 2.15
C SER A 118 29.05 16.69 3.37
N SER A 119 28.55 16.99 4.57
CA SER A 119 28.93 16.31 5.80
C SER A 119 28.54 14.82 5.82
N LEU A 120 27.62 14.37 4.96
CA LEU A 120 27.22 12.97 4.83
C LEU A 120 28.20 12.15 3.99
N GLN A 121 29.13 12.78 3.27
CA GLN A 121 30.03 12.08 2.35
C GLN A 121 30.95 11.12 3.11
N ALA A 122 30.76 9.82 2.87
CA ALA A 122 31.66 8.79 3.35
C ALA A 122 32.89 8.67 2.43
N PRO A 123 34.09 8.39 2.96
CA PRO A 123 35.29 8.19 2.11
C PRO A 123 35.08 7.09 1.07
N LEU A 124 35.49 7.36 -0.16
CA LEU A 124 35.41 6.43 -1.29
C LEU A 124 36.81 6.19 -1.85
N ASP A 125 37.53 5.25 -1.22
CA ASP A 125 38.95 4.93 -1.48
C ASP A 125 39.17 4.12 -2.77
N ILE A 126 38.57 4.59 -3.87
CA ILE A 126 38.76 4.01 -5.21
C ILE A 126 39.95 4.74 -5.87
N PRO A 127 40.97 4.03 -6.37
CA PRO A 127 42.13 4.65 -7.02
C PRO A 127 41.71 5.41 -8.30
N ILE A 128 42.28 6.61 -8.49
CA ILE A 128 42.05 7.44 -9.69
C ILE A 128 43.12 7.07 -10.72
N PRO A 129 42.74 6.74 -11.97
CA PRO A 129 43.72 6.46 -13.02
C PRO A 129 44.55 7.69 -13.38
N ASP A 130 45.84 7.49 -13.59
CA ASP A 130 46.69 8.53 -14.19
C ASP A 130 46.30 8.76 -15.65
N PRO A 131 46.42 10.00 -16.16
CA PRO A 131 46.22 10.28 -17.58
C PRO A 131 47.19 9.44 -18.43
N PRO A 132 46.77 8.98 -19.63
CA PRO A 132 47.65 8.27 -20.53
C PRO A 132 48.86 9.14 -20.89
N SER A 133 50.06 8.55 -20.93
CA SER A 133 51.26 9.23 -21.39
C SER A 133 51.22 9.41 -22.92
N PRO A 134 51.82 10.48 -23.49
CA PRO A 134 51.84 10.70 -24.95
C PRO A 134 52.42 9.52 -25.75
N GLU A 135 53.32 8.74 -25.15
CA GLU A 135 53.90 7.53 -25.74
C GLU A 135 52.88 6.39 -25.94
N ASP A 136 51.76 6.39 -25.21
CA ASP A 136 50.67 5.42 -25.36
C ASP A 136 49.70 5.81 -26.50
N GLU A 137 49.73 7.06 -26.99
CA GLU A 137 48.84 7.56 -28.06
C GLU A 137 49.39 7.30 -29.48
N GLU A 138 50.72 7.22 -29.65
CA GLU A 138 51.36 7.04 -30.97
C GLU A 138 51.34 5.58 -31.49
N MET A 139 50.92 4.59 -30.69
CA MET A 139 50.90 3.18 -31.12
C MET A 139 49.58 2.68 -31.73
N GLU A 140 48.54 3.52 -31.86
CA GLU A 140 47.24 3.12 -32.44
C GLU A 140 47.10 3.49 -33.93
N THR A 141 48.21 3.59 -34.66
CA THR A 141 48.22 3.60 -36.14
C THR A 141 49.36 2.75 -36.70
N ASP A 142 49.23 1.42 -36.59
CA ASP A 142 49.73 0.39 -37.51
C ASP A 142 50.11 -0.90 -36.75
N LYS A 143 49.29 -1.94 -36.89
CA LYS A 143 49.69 -3.28 -37.38
C LYS A 143 48.60 -4.33 -37.14
N ASN A 144 48.26 -5.03 -38.22
CA ASN A 144 47.79 -6.40 -38.16
C ASN A 144 48.83 -7.28 -37.45
N GLY A 145 48.43 -8.00 -36.40
CA GLY A 145 49.25 -9.01 -35.74
C GLY A 145 48.72 -9.36 -34.37
N ASP A 146 48.47 -10.64 -34.13
CA ASP A 146 48.21 -11.23 -32.83
C ASP A 146 49.24 -10.74 -31.81
N ASP A 147 48.84 -9.84 -30.91
CA ASP A 147 49.56 -9.59 -29.68
C ASP A 147 48.55 -9.29 -28.59
N GLU A 148 48.67 -10.05 -27.50
CA GLU A 148 47.89 -9.95 -26.28
C GLU A 148 47.82 -8.48 -25.83
N LYS A 149 46.73 -7.77 -26.16
CA LYS A 149 46.40 -6.50 -25.52
C LYS A 149 46.38 -6.78 -24.03
N LYS A 150 47.47 -6.44 -23.35
CA LYS A 150 47.57 -6.26 -21.89
C LYS A 150 46.44 -5.30 -21.54
N LYS A 151 45.25 -5.82 -21.27
CA LYS A 151 44.22 -5.12 -20.51
C LYS A 151 44.95 -4.69 -19.23
N LYS A 152 45.35 -3.41 -19.15
CA LYS A 152 45.85 -2.78 -17.92
C LYS A 152 44.82 -3.18 -16.87
N LYS A 153 45.14 -4.17 -16.04
CA LYS A 153 44.19 -4.72 -15.06
C LYS A 153 43.82 -3.53 -14.21
N ALA A 154 42.54 -3.17 -14.20
CA ALA A 154 42.03 -2.08 -13.38
C ALA A 154 42.64 -2.23 -11.97
N PRO A 155 43.18 -1.16 -11.38
CA PRO A 155 43.80 -1.23 -10.07
C PRO A 155 42.84 -1.96 -9.11
N LYS A 156 43.33 -2.96 -8.38
CA LYS A 156 42.48 -3.73 -7.47
C LYS A 156 41.91 -2.75 -6.44
N CYS A 157 40.60 -2.52 -6.51
CA CYS A 157 39.90 -1.70 -5.56
C CYS A 157 39.93 -2.36 -4.16
N GLY A 158 40.21 -1.57 -3.12
CA GLY A 158 40.20 -2.03 -1.73
C GLY A 158 38.79 -2.29 -1.21
N PHE A 159 38.69 -2.61 0.09
CA PHE A 159 37.40 -2.75 0.77
C PHE A 159 36.72 -1.38 0.91
N ILE A 160 35.51 -1.24 0.38
CA ILE A 160 34.71 -0.01 0.49
C ILE A 160 33.63 -0.23 1.55
N LYS A 161 33.64 0.60 2.59
CA LYS A 161 32.65 0.54 3.68
C LYS A 161 31.32 1.19 3.29
N GLY A 162 30.25 0.77 3.96
CA GLY A 162 28.96 1.47 3.95
C GLY A 162 29.03 2.84 4.61
N ASN A 163 28.05 3.70 4.34
CA ASN A 163 27.95 5.00 5.00
C ASN A 163 27.43 4.84 6.43
N GLU A 164 28.31 4.98 7.43
CA GLU A 164 27.99 4.76 8.84
C GLU A 164 26.91 5.70 9.37
N LYS A 165 26.89 6.96 8.92
CA LYS A 165 25.88 7.93 9.35
C LYS A 165 24.50 7.49 8.92
N ILE A 166 24.36 7.02 7.69
CA ILE A 166 23.10 6.45 7.19
C ILE A 166 22.73 5.18 7.95
N MET A 167 23.71 4.32 8.27
CA MET A 167 23.43 3.09 9.03
C MET A 167 22.87 3.38 10.42
N ILE A 168 23.49 4.32 11.16
CA ILE A 168 23.03 4.75 12.50
C ILE A 168 21.60 5.27 12.44
N LEU A 169 21.26 6.06 11.41
CA LEU A 169 19.90 6.56 11.22
C LEU A 169 18.91 5.43 10.92
N LEU A 170 19.28 4.49 10.05
CA LEU A 170 18.44 3.35 9.72
C LEU A 170 18.17 2.45 10.93
N ASP A 171 19.15 2.27 11.82
CA ASP A 171 19.00 1.49 13.04
C ASP A 171 17.99 2.12 14.03
N ARG A 172 17.84 3.45 13.99
CA ARG A 172 16.81 4.17 14.77
C ARG A 172 15.44 4.16 14.09
N VAL A 173 15.38 4.25 12.76
CA VAL A 173 14.11 4.42 12.03
C VAL A 173 13.41 3.09 11.72
N LYS A 174 14.15 2.01 11.45
CA LYS A 174 13.54 0.69 11.17
C LYS A 174 12.62 0.19 12.31
N PRO A 175 12.99 0.28 13.60
CA PRO A 175 12.10 -0.09 14.69
C PRO A 175 10.81 0.72 14.71
N GLU A 176 10.87 2.02 14.40
CA GLU A 176 9.67 2.88 14.39
C GLU A 176 8.70 2.49 13.25
N ILE A 177 9.21 2.06 12.10
CA ILE A 177 8.37 1.52 11.00
C ILE A 177 7.64 0.26 11.46
N VAL A 178 8.36 -0.68 12.09
CA VAL A 178 7.77 -1.94 12.59
C VAL A 178 6.71 -1.65 13.65
N CYS A 179 7.04 -0.76 14.60
CA CYS A 179 6.15 -0.38 15.69
C CYS A 179 4.85 0.27 15.17
N LEU A 180 4.93 1.12 14.15
CA LEU A 180 3.74 1.69 13.52
C LEU A 180 2.91 0.62 12.78
N ARG A 181 3.55 -0.35 12.10
CA ARG A 181 2.82 -1.47 11.47
C ARG A 181 2.04 -2.27 12.49
N GLU A 182 2.67 -2.62 13.61
CA GLU A 182 2.01 -3.35 14.70
C GLU A 182 0.83 -2.55 15.26
N THR A 183 1.04 -1.25 15.51
CA THR A 183 -0.04 -0.35 15.97
C THR A 183 -1.22 -0.34 14.99
N ILE A 184 -0.95 -0.22 13.69
CA ILE A 184 -1.96 -0.23 12.63
C ILE A 184 -2.76 -1.54 12.63
N ILE A 185 -2.09 -2.68 12.82
CA ILE A 185 -2.75 -3.99 12.88
C ILE A 185 -3.68 -4.04 14.10
N VAL A 186 -3.20 -3.66 15.28
CA VAL A 186 -3.99 -3.64 16.52
C VAL A 186 -5.23 -2.76 16.37
N VAL A 187 -5.06 -1.51 15.92
CA VAL A 187 -6.19 -0.57 15.75
C VAL A 187 -7.19 -1.06 14.69
N SER A 188 -6.70 -1.60 13.57
CA SER A 188 -7.56 -2.17 12.53
C SER A 188 -8.38 -3.35 13.07
N SER A 189 -7.72 -4.29 13.76
CA SER A 189 -8.39 -5.43 14.38
C SER A 189 -9.40 -4.97 15.44
N TRP A 190 -9.06 -3.99 16.28
CA TRP A 190 -9.98 -3.46 17.28
C TRP A 190 -11.26 -2.91 16.65
N ILE A 191 -11.16 -2.04 15.63
CA ILE A 191 -12.33 -1.49 14.95
C ILE A 191 -13.15 -2.58 14.25
N GLN A 192 -12.49 -3.55 13.62
CA GLN A 192 -13.18 -4.67 12.98
C GLN A 192 -14.03 -5.48 13.96
N HIS A 193 -13.58 -5.68 15.20
CA HIS A 193 -14.36 -6.37 16.24
C HIS A 193 -15.49 -5.50 16.81
N LEU A 194 -15.46 -4.18 16.60
CA LEU A 194 -16.54 -3.27 16.99
C LEU A 194 -17.62 -3.12 15.90
N ILE A 195 -17.41 -3.69 14.70
CA ILE A 195 -18.45 -3.70 13.66
C ILE A 195 -19.57 -4.63 14.14
N PRO A 196 -20.81 -4.11 14.29
CA PRO A 196 -21.93 -4.89 14.79
C PRO A 196 -22.43 -5.86 13.72
N LYS A 197 -23.40 -6.68 14.11
CA LYS A 197 -24.13 -7.52 13.17
C LYS A 197 -24.74 -6.65 12.04
N ILE A 198 -24.69 -7.17 10.81
CA ILE A 198 -25.31 -6.53 9.65
C ILE A 198 -26.83 -6.60 9.81
N GLU A 199 -27.47 -5.43 9.79
CA GLU A 199 -28.90 -5.23 9.92
C GLU A 199 -29.38 -4.21 8.88
N ASP A 200 -30.68 -4.14 8.62
CA ASP A 200 -31.24 -3.17 7.67
C ASP A 200 -31.50 -1.83 8.37
N GLY A 201 -30.73 -0.81 8.01
CA GLY A 201 -30.87 0.54 8.53
C GLY A 201 -30.00 0.85 9.76
N ASN A 202 -29.97 2.14 10.13
CA ASN A 202 -29.08 2.68 11.18
C ASN A 202 -27.58 2.41 10.90
N ASP A 203 -27.16 2.50 9.64
CA ASP A 203 -25.79 2.13 9.23
C ASP A 203 -24.80 3.29 9.19
N PHE A 204 -25.21 4.49 9.62
CA PHE A 204 -24.33 5.66 9.58
C PHE A 204 -23.07 5.49 10.44
N GLY A 205 -23.20 4.94 11.66
CA GLY A 205 -22.04 4.65 12.51
C GLY A 205 -21.13 3.59 11.92
N VAL A 206 -21.70 2.56 11.27
CA VAL A 206 -20.94 1.51 10.57
C VAL A 206 -20.19 2.10 9.37
N ALA A 207 -20.82 2.98 8.60
CA ALA A 207 -20.16 3.67 7.49
C ALA A 207 -18.98 4.55 7.97
N ILE A 208 -19.06 5.13 9.17
CA ILE A 208 -17.92 5.84 9.78
C ILE A 208 -16.79 4.86 10.11
N GLN A 209 -17.10 3.71 10.74
CA GLN A 209 -16.09 2.67 11.03
C GLN A 209 -15.39 2.20 9.74
N GLU A 210 -16.16 1.92 8.68
CA GLU A 210 -15.62 1.55 7.37
C GLU A 210 -14.73 2.63 6.78
N LYS A 211 -15.12 3.91 6.89
CA LYS A 211 -14.32 5.02 6.35
C LYS A 211 -12.99 5.19 7.09
N ILE A 212 -12.99 4.96 8.40
CA ILE A 212 -11.77 4.98 9.22
C ILE A 212 -10.87 3.80 8.84
N LEU A 213 -11.42 2.60 8.67
CA LEU A 213 -10.67 1.42 8.21
C LEU A 213 -10.07 1.60 6.81
N GLU A 214 -10.79 2.26 5.89
CA GLU A 214 -10.26 2.65 4.58
C GLU A 214 -9.02 3.55 4.75
N ARG A 215 -9.09 4.54 5.65
CA ARG A 215 -7.96 5.42 5.92
C ARG A 215 -6.78 4.70 6.56
N ILE A 216 -7.02 3.85 7.55
CA ILE A 216 -5.99 3.00 8.18
C ILE A 216 -5.30 2.13 7.12
N THR A 217 -6.07 1.57 6.17
CA THR A 217 -5.53 0.76 5.07
C THR A 217 -4.65 1.59 4.13
N ALA A 218 -5.01 2.84 3.84
CA ALA A 218 -4.18 3.75 3.06
C ALA A 218 -2.86 4.07 3.77
N VAL A 219 -2.89 4.32 5.09
CA VAL A 219 -1.68 4.52 5.90
C VAL A 219 -0.82 3.27 5.89
N LYS A 220 -1.41 2.09 6.12
CA LYS A 220 -0.71 0.79 6.07
C LYS A 220 0.06 0.61 4.76
N THR A 221 -0.60 0.87 3.63
CA THR A 221 0.02 0.75 2.29
C THR A 221 1.25 1.65 2.15
N LYS A 222 1.19 2.87 2.70
CA LYS A 222 2.33 3.79 2.68
C LYS A 222 3.48 3.30 3.56
N VAL A 223 3.18 2.83 4.77
CA VAL A 223 4.16 2.26 5.72
C VAL A 223 4.80 0.98 5.15
N ASP A 224 4.05 0.18 4.41
CA ASP A 224 4.56 -0.99 3.70
C ASP A 224 5.59 -0.61 2.63
N GLY A 225 5.42 0.55 1.97
CA GLY A 225 6.38 1.12 1.03
C GLY A 225 7.71 1.58 1.64
N PHE A 226 7.75 1.98 2.92
CA PHE A 226 8.98 2.49 3.54
C PHE A 226 10.11 1.46 3.59
N GLN A 227 9.78 0.19 3.87
CA GLN A 227 10.78 -0.88 3.86
C GLN A 227 11.40 -1.08 2.48
N THR A 228 10.59 -0.96 1.41
CA THR A 228 11.06 -1.05 0.03
C THR A 228 12.04 0.07 -0.29
N ASN A 229 11.75 1.30 0.14
CA ASN A 229 12.66 2.44 -0.06
C ASN A 229 14.01 2.24 0.65
N ILE A 230 13.98 1.75 1.89
CA ILE A 230 15.20 1.42 2.65
C ILE A 230 16.02 0.33 1.94
N ASN A 231 15.36 -0.74 1.48
CA ASN A 231 16.06 -1.83 0.78
C ASN A 231 16.67 -1.35 -0.54
N LYS A 232 15.97 -0.47 -1.26
CA LYS A 232 16.41 0.10 -2.53
C LYS A 232 17.71 0.90 -2.40
N TYR A 233 17.90 1.61 -1.29
CA TYR A 233 19.17 2.32 -1.02
C TYR A 233 20.37 1.36 -1.05
N PHE A 234 20.28 0.20 -0.39
CA PHE A 234 21.39 -0.75 -0.35
C PHE A 234 21.76 -1.28 -1.73
N SER A 235 20.76 -1.65 -2.54
CA SER A 235 20.99 -2.12 -3.90
C SER A 235 21.57 -1.01 -4.80
N GLU A 236 20.97 0.17 -4.78
CA GLU A 236 21.37 1.25 -5.68
C GLU A 236 22.75 1.84 -5.32
N ARG A 237 23.05 1.94 -4.03
CA ARG A 237 24.40 2.32 -3.57
C ARG A 237 25.41 1.23 -3.92
N GLY A 238 25.07 -0.04 -3.73
CA GLY A 238 25.92 -1.17 -4.12
C GLY A 238 26.27 -1.13 -5.60
N ASP A 239 25.28 -0.92 -6.47
CA ASP A 239 25.46 -0.80 -7.91
C ASP A 239 26.31 0.42 -8.30
N ALA A 240 26.09 1.56 -7.64
CA ALA A 240 26.88 2.78 -7.87
C ALA A 240 28.35 2.58 -7.48
N VAL A 241 28.61 1.96 -6.32
CA VAL A 241 29.96 1.61 -5.85
C VAL A 241 30.62 0.61 -6.81
N ALA A 242 29.89 -0.42 -7.24
CA ALA A 242 30.41 -1.40 -8.19
C ALA A 242 30.84 -0.75 -9.52
N LYS A 243 30.00 0.13 -10.08
CA LYS A 243 30.33 0.91 -11.29
C LYS A 243 31.54 1.82 -11.08
N ALA A 244 31.58 2.57 -9.97
CA ALA A 244 32.70 3.44 -9.64
C ALA A 244 34.03 2.67 -9.52
N SER A 245 33.99 1.45 -8.98
CA SER A 245 35.18 0.61 -8.82
C SER A 245 35.66 -0.06 -10.12
N LYS A 246 34.74 -0.29 -11.06
CA LYS A 246 35.03 -0.92 -12.35
C LYS A 246 35.51 0.10 -13.37
N ASP A 247 34.82 1.23 -13.45
CA ASP A 247 35.04 2.29 -14.43
C ASP A 247 35.64 3.51 -13.72
N THR A 248 36.85 3.34 -13.18
CA THR A 248 37.50 4.28 -12.24
C THR A 248 37.79 5.68 -12.81
N HIS A 249 37.79 5.81 -14.14
CA HIS A 249 37.96 7.06 -14.88
C HIS A 249 36.66 7.88 -14.96
N VAL A 250 35.49 7.27 -14.73
CA VAL A 250 34.19 7.94 -14.76
C VAL A 250 33.88 8.52 -13.39
N MET A 251 34.21 9.79 -13.18
CA MET A 251 34.05 10.45 -11.88
C MET A 251 32.59 10.63 -11.45
N ASP A 252 31.64 10.66 -12.39
CA ASP A 252 30.21 10.74 -12.10
C ASP A 252 29.71 9.56 -11.25
N TYR A 253 30.32 8.37 -11.37
CA TYR A 253 29.93 7.24 -10.51
C TYR A 253 30.33 7.44 -9.05
N ARG A 254 31.39 8.20 -8.77
CA ARG A 254 31.76 8.57 -7.39
C ARG A 254 30.76 9.58 -6.83
N SER A 255 30.42 10.60 -7.62
CA SER A 255 29.36 11.55 -7.28
C SER A 255 28.04 10.83 -7.03
N LEU A 256 27.67 9.86 -7.88
CA LEU A 256 26.45 9.07 -7.74
C LEU A 256 26.39 8.33 -6.40
N VAL A 257 27.49 7.79 -5.89
CA VAL A 257 27.51 7.15 -4.56
C VAL A 257 27.13 8.16 -3.47
N HIS A 258 27.69 9.37 -3.51
CA HIS A 258 27.38 10.43 -2.54
C HIS A 258 25.95 10.97 -2.70
N GLU A 259 25.46 11.11 -3.93
CA GLU A 259 24.07 11.48 -4.21
C GLU A 259 23.08 10.44 -3.66
N LYS A 260 23.41 9.14 -3.76
CA LYS A 260 22.59 8.07 -3.15
C LYS A 260 22.55 8.17 -1.62
N ASP A 261 23.66 8.55 -0.98
CA ASP A 261 23.71 8.78 0.46
C ASP A 261 22.85 9.99 0.87
N GLY A 262 22.94 11.11 0.14
CA GLY A 262 22.13 12.32 0.41
C GLY A 262 20.63 12.11 0.17
N ALA A 263 20.26 11.39 -0.89
CA ALA A 263 18.87 11.00 -1.16
C ALA A 263 18.32 10.11 -0.04
N ALA A 264 19.10 9.11 0.40
CA ALA A 264 18.68 8.22 1.48
C ALA A 264 18.48 8.96 2.80
N TYR A 265 19.35 9.90 3.15
CA TYR A 265 19.16 10.75 4.34
C TYR A 265 17.84 11.51 4.27
N SER A 266 17.55 12.14 3.13
CA SER A 266 16.31 12.90 2.93
C SER A 266 15.07 12.00 3.05
N ASP A 267 15.11 10.82 2.43
CA ASP A 267 14.04 9.83 2.49
C ASP A 267 13.81 9.32 3.92
N ILE A 268 14.89 9.01 4.66
CA ILE A 268 14.81 8.59 6.07
C ILE A 268 14.14 9.68 6.91
N ARG A 269 14.50 10.94 6.69
CA ARG A 269 13.91 12.06 7.42
C ARG A 269 12.42 12.21 7.11
N VAL A 270 12.02 12.06 5.85
CA VAL A 270 10.60 12.08 5.43
C VAL A 270 9.83 10.93 6.05
N ILE A 271 10.42 9.73 6.13
CA ILE A 271 9.79 8.58 6.80
C ILE A 271 9.46 8.90 8.26
N VAL A 272 10.39 9.50 9.03
CA VAL A 272 10.12 9.84 10.44
C VAL A 272 9.02 10.91 10.56
N LEU A 273 9.02 11.91 9.67
CA LEU A 273 7.95 12.90 9.60
C LEU A 273 6.59 12.26 9.33
N ASP A 274 6.52 11.34 8.35
CA ASP A 274 5.32 10.61 7.98
C ASP A 274 4.83 9.74 9.14
N ILE A 275 5.71 8.98 9.81
CA ILE A 275 5.35 8.14 10.97
C ILE A 275 4.73 9.00 12.08
N ARG A 276 5.35 10.13 12.44
CA ARG A 276 4.80 11.06 13.43
C ARG A 276 3.45 11.62 12.98
N GLY A 277 3.34 11.99 11.70
CA GLY A 277 2.10 12.46 11.10
C GLY A 277 0.98 11.43 11.17
N PHE A 278 1.27 10.16 10.87
CA PHE A 278 0.30 9.08 10.93
C PHE A 278 -0.18 8.78 12.35
N TYR A 279 0.70 8.81 13.35
CA TYR A 279 0.26 8.69 14.74
C TYR A 279 -0.70 9.82 15.14
N ALA A 280 -0.36 11.07 14.80
CA ALA A 280 -1.22 12.22 15.09
C ALA A 280 -2.57 12.13 14.34
N GLU A 281 -2.54 11.71 13.08
CA GLU A 281 -3.73 11.54 12.27
C GLU A 281 -4.64 10.42 12.79
N LEU A 282 -4.07 9.24 13.12
CA LEU A 282 -4.81 8.13 13.69
C LEU A 282 -5.46 8.53 15.02
N TYR A 283 -4.74 9.25 15.87
CA TYR A 283 -5.29 9.76 17.12
C TYR A 283 -6.46 10.73 16.86
N ASP A 284 -6.28 11.69 15.97
CA ASP A 284 -7.28 12.72 15.66
C ASP A 284 -8.57 12.13 15.08
N ILE A 285 -8.46 11.26 14.06
CA ILE A 285 -9.63 10.66 13.40
C ILE A 285 -10.41 9.74 14.34
N ILE A 286 -9.72 8.98 15.20
CA ILE A 286 -10.37 8.10 16.18
C ILE A 286 -11.04 8.94 17.26
N ASN A 287 -10.33 9.90 17.85
CA ASN A 287 -10.85 10.70 18.95
C ASN A 287 -12.10 11.50 18.54
N LYS A 288 -12.09 12.11 17.34
CA LYS A 288 -13.24 12.87 16.81
C LYS A 288 -14.48 12.00 16.56
N ASN A 289 -14.29 10.72 16.28
CA ASN A 289 -15.36 9.80 15.90
C ASN A 289 -15.60 8.69 16.95
N LEU A 290 -15.03 8.83 18.15
CA LEU A 290 -14.92 7.74 19.12
C LEU A 290 -16.28 7.13 19.48
N GLU A 291 -17.30 7.96 19.70
CA GLU A 291 -18.66 7.50 20.01
C GLU A 291 -19.21 6.56 18.92
N LYS A 292 -19.01 6.91 17.65
CA LYS A 292 -19.46 6.09 16.51
C LYS A 292 -18.56 4.89 16.25
N VAL A 293 -17.29 4.95 16.65
CA VAL A 293 -16.39 3.79 16.61
C VAL A 293 -16.81 2.73 17.63
N ILE A 294 -17.11 3.11 18.88
CA ILE A 294 -17.42 2.16 19.96
C ILE A 294 -18.90 1.78 20.05
N ASN A 295 -19.80 2.65 19.62
CA ASN A 295 -21.25 2.43 19.66
C ASN A 295 -21.92 2.93 18.36
N PRO A 296 -21.65 2.25 17.22
CA PRO A 296 -22.12 2.69 15.91
C PRO A 296 -23.66 2.71 15.78
N LYS A 297 -24.37 1.86 16.52
CA LYS A 297 -25.83 1.77 16.51
C LYS A 297 -26.53 2.65 17.56
N GLY A 298 -25.78 3.26 18.47
CA GLY A 298 -26.33 4.13 19.51
C GLY A 298 -27.15 3.39 20.56
N GLU A 299 -26.81 2.13 20.83
CA GLU A 299 -27.47 1.34 21.86
C GLU A 299 -27.26 2.02 23.22
N GLU A 300 -28.32 2.13 24.03
CA GLU A 300 -28.17 2.62 25.40
C GLU A 300 -27.21 1.68 26.13
N LYS A 301 -26.17 2.23 26.77
CA LYS A 301 -25.33 1.44 27.67
C LYS A 301 -26.27 0.73 28.65
N PRO A 302 -26.22 -0.61 28.79
CA PRO A 302 -27.04 -1.27 29.80
C PRO A 302 -26.75 -0.58 31.12
N SER A 303 -27.81 -0.06 31.74
CA SER A 303 -27.75 0.55 33.07
C SER A 303 -27.14 -0.48 34.01
N MET A 304 -25.85 -0.32 34.32
CA MET A 304 -25.17 -1.08 35.37
C MET A 304 -25.83 -0.65 36.68
N TYR A 305 -26.81 -1.43 37.13
CA TYR A 305 -27.26 -1.48 38.53
C TYR A 305 -26.34 -2.40 39.33
#